data_AF-H8Z0J2-F1
#
_entry.id   AF-H8Z0J2-F1
#
_cell.length_a   1.000
_cell.length_b   1.000
_cell.length_c   1.000
_cell.angle_alpha   90.00
_cell.angle_beta   90.00
_cell.angle_gamma   90.00
#
_symmetry.space_group_name_H-M   'P 1'
#
loop_
_entity.id
_entity.type
_entity.pdbx_description
1 polymer ?
#
loop_
_entity_poly.entity_id
_entity_poly.type
_entity_poly.pdbx_seq_one_letter_code
_entity_poly.pdbx_strand_id
1 'polypeptide(L)'
;MGETMQETIRRTLPELVRSDSGFRDEILNITQSVYANRGDTESRFDRVLAELQRDREEQTRKWEEQVKARESDREEQARKWEEQVKARESDREEQNRKWEAQVKERESDREEQARKWEEQVKARESDREGQNRKWEEQNRKWDQQMAENHNLLEEIRRSRVRQEQSLGAMGARWGLSSEQSFRGALRGILEEIFGVDVININDFDDSGMVFGAPDQVEIDVIIKNGEVILCELKSSMSKGDMYIFDRKAAFYAQRHQRAVTRKLAISPMVRPNARAVAEKLGIEVFSDAEDATNQLAS
;
A
#
# COMPACT_ATOMS: atom_id res chain seq x y z
N MET A 1 39.17 -86.78 -113.23
CA MET A 1 38.34 -85.62 -112.84
C MET A 1 37.01 -85.76 -113.53
N GLY A 2 35.93 -85.95 -112.78
CA GLY A 2 34.55 -85.85 -113.26
C GLY A 2 33.74 -85.15 -112.17
N GLU A 3 33.03 -84.07 -112.50
CA GLU A 3 32.21 -83.30 -111.56
C GLU A 3 31.08 -84.17 -110.97
N THR A 4 30.74 -83.94 -109.70
CA THR A 4 29.65 -84.66 -109.03
C THR A 4 28.29 -84.01 -109.33
N MET A 5 27.22 -84.81 -109.43
CA MET A 5 25.87 -84.35 -109.81
C MET A 5 25.34 -83.19 -108.96
N GLN A 6 25.73 -83.09 -107.69
CA GLN A 6 25.31 -82.00 -106.79
C GLN A 6 25.96 -80.66 -107.15
N GLU A 7 27.22 -80.67 -107.58
CA GLU A 7 27.93 -79.46 -108.02
C GLU A 7 27.37 -78.97 -109.34
N THR A 8 27.04 -79.90 -110.25
CA THR A 8 26.33 -79.57 -111.50
C THR A 8 24.98 -78.92 -111.18
N ILE A 9 24.14 -79.55 -110.36
CA ILE A 9 22.83 -79.00 -109.99
C ILE A 9 22.97 -77.62 -109.34
N ARG A 10 23.90 -77.39 -108.41
CA ARG A 10 24.09 -76.05 -107.82
C ARG A 10 24.50 -74.98 -108.82
N ARG A 11 25.27 -75.33 -109.86
CA ARG A 11 25.69 -74.39 -110.91
C ARG A 11 24.58 -74.13 -111.91
N THR A 12 23.93 -75.18 -112.42
CA THR A 12 22.93 -75.06 -113.49
C THR A 12 21.53 -74.70 -113.00
N LEU A 13 21.14 -75.04 -111.77
CA LEU A 13 19.78 -74.77 -111.26
C LEU A 13 19.45 -73.26 -111.25
N PRO A 14 20.34 -72.34 -110.78
CA PRO A 14 20.06 -70.90 -110.86
C PRO A 14 19.95 -70.38 -112.30
N GLU A 15 20.70 -70.97 -113.24
CA GLU A 15 20.63 -70.62 -114.65
C GLU A 15 19.30 -71.09 -115.27
N LEU A 16 18.92 -72.35 -115.04
CA LEU A 16 17.64 -72.94 -115.48
C LEU A 16 16.44 -72.17 -114.94
N VAL A 17 16.44 -71.77 -113.67
CA VAL A 17 15.36 -70.95 -113.10
C VAL A 17 15.25 -69.58 -113.76
N ARG A 18 16.36 -69.01 -114.26
CA ARG A 18 16.38 -67.71 -114.94
C ARG A 18 16.00 -67.80 -116.41
N SER A 19 16.47 -68.82 -117.13
CA SER A 19 16.31 -68.95 -118.58
C SER A 19 15.07 -69.71 -119.02
N ASP A 20 14.57 -70.66 -118.20
CA ASP A 20 13.43 -71.50 -118.53
C ASP A 20 12.21 -71.10 -117.69
N SER A 21 11.20 -70.54 -118.36
CA SER A 21 9.92 -70.19 -117.74
C SER A 21 9.13 -71.42 -117.30
N GLY A 22 9.17 -72.51 -118.07
CA GLY A 22 8.45 -73.74 -117.73
C GLY A 22 9.01 -74.41 -116.47
N PHE A 23 10.33 -74.44 -116.33
CA PHE A 23 10.99 -74.96 -115.14
C PHE A 23 10.74 -74.08 -113.89
N ARG A 24 10.70 -72.75 -114.08
CA ARG A 24 10.33 -71.81 -113.01
C ARG A 24 8.90 -72.04 -112.52
N ASP A 25 7.96 -72.23 -113.44
CA ASP A 25 6.55 -72.47 -113.12
C ASP A 25 6.34 -73.79 -112.39
N GLU A 26 7.09 -74.83 -112.75
CA GLU A 26 7.04 -76.13 -112.08
C GLU A 26 7.57 -76.06 -110.63
N ILE A 27 8.66 -75.33 -110.38
CA ILE A 27 9.17 -75.06 -109.03
C ILE A 27 8.17 -74.22 -108.20
N LEU A 28 7.57 -73.19 -108.81
CA LEU A 28 6.58 -72.36 -108.13
C LEU A 28 5.36 -73.20 -107.72
N ASN A 29 4.89 -74.09 -108.58
CA ASN A 29 3.74 -74.96 -108.31
C ASN A 29 4.02 -75.95 -107.16
N ILE A 30 5.23 -76.54 -107.10
CA ILE A 30 5.65 -77.42 -106.00
C ILE A 30 5.69 -76.66 -104.66
N THR A 31 6.22 -75.43 -104.66
CA THR A 31 6.40 -74.63 -103.45
C THR A 31 5.14 -73.90 -102.99
N GLN A 32 4.12 -73.77 -103.85
CA GLN A 32 2.85 -73.11 -103.57
C GLN A 32 2.03 -73.80 -102.46
N SER A 33 2.29 -75.09 -102.19
CA SER A 33 1.67 -75.83 -101.09
C SER A 33 2.22 -75.47 -99.70
N VAL A 34 3.43 -74.90 -99.65
CA VAL A 34 4.16 -74.58 -98.40
C VAL A 34 4.14 -73.08 -98.09
N TYR A 35 4.04 -72.22 -99.11
CA TYR A 35 4.01 -70.77 -98.97
C TYR A 35 2.66 -70.20 -99.39
N ALA A 36 2.09 -69.31 -98.56
CA ALA A 36 0.89 -68.57 -98.94
C ALA A 36 1.17 -67.75 -100.22
N ASN A 37 0.24 -67.79 -101.17
CA ASN A 37 0.34 -67.00 -102.38
C ASN A 37 0.42 -65.50 -102.01
N ARG A 38 1.25 -64.76 -102.74
CA ARG A 38 1.48 -63.32 -102.52
C ARG A 38 0.17 -62.52 -102.53
N GLY A 39 -0.76 -62.88 -103.42
CA GLY A 39 -2.07 -62.21 -103.51
C GLY A 39 -2.98 -62.42 -102.29
N ASP A 40 -3.00 -63.62 -101.70
CA ASP A 40 -3.81 -63.89 -100.50
C ASP A 40 -3.26 -63.17 -99.27
N THR A 41 -1.93 -63.04 -99.23
CA THR A 41 -1.22 -62.32 -98.19
C THR A 41 -1.45 -60.81 -98.31
N GLU A 42 -1.33 -60.25 -99.52
CA GLU A 42 -1.64 -58.84 -99.82
C GLU A 42 -3.10 -58.50 -99.49
N SER A 43 -4.07 -59.34 -99.87
CA SER A 43 -5.49 -59.10 -99.54
C SER A 43 -5.79 -59.11 -98.04
N ARG A 44 -5.14 -60.00 -97.28
CA ARG A 44 -5.25 -60.00 -95.80
C ARG A 44 -4.62 -58.76 -95.18
N PHE A 45 -3.45 -58.34 -95.68
CA PHE A 45 -2.80 -57.11 -95.23
C PHE A 45 -3.63 -55.86 -95.55
N ASP A 46 -4.22 -55.78 -96.74
CA ASP A 46 -5.09 -54.66 -97.13
C ASP A 46 -6.33 -54.57 -96.24
N ARG A 47 -6.94 -55.71 -95.88
CA ARG A 47 -8.06 -55.74 -94.93
C ARG A 47 -7.63 -55.22 -93.54
N VAL A 48 -6.49 -55.69 -93.03
CA VAL A 48 -5.97 -55.27 -91.71
C VAL A 48 -5.58 -53.79 -91.71
N LEU A 49 -4.98 -53.29 -92.79
CA LEU A 49 -4.63 -51.88 -92.93
C LEU A 49 -5.87 -51.00 -93.01
N ALA A 50 -6.91 -51.44 -93.71
CA ALA A 50 -8.20 -50.73 -93.77
C ALA A 50 -8.90 -50.71 -92.40
N GLU A 51 -8.86 -51.82 -91.64
CA GLU A 51 -9.36 -51.86 -90.26
C GLU A 51 -8.56 -50.91 -89.36
N LEU A 52 -7.22 -50.90 -89.47
CA LEU A 52 -6.36 -50.02 -88.69
C LEU A 52 -6.54 -48.54 -89.03
N GLN A 53 -6.84 -48.21 -90.29
CA GLN A 53 -7.22 -46.87 -90.70
C GLN A 53 -8.55 -46.45 -90.08
N ARG A 54 -9.58 -47.29 -90.15
CA ARG A 54 -10.88 -47.01 -89.51
C ARG A 54 -10.75 -46.85 -88.00
N ASP A 55 -9.99 -47.72 -87.35
CA ASP A 55 -9.75 -47.62 -85.91
C ASP A 55 -9.03 -46.31 -85.56
N ARG A 56 -8.04 -45.87 -86.34
CA ARG A 56 -7.39 -44.57 -86.13
C ARG A 56 -8.34 -43.40 -86.34
N GLU A 57 -9.18 -43.45 -87.36
CA GLU A 57 -10.20 -42.41 -87.61
C GLU A 57 -11.21 -42.35 -86.46
N GLU A 58 -11.68 -43.50 -85.98
CA GLU A 58 -12.58 -43.56 -84.82
C GLU A 58 -11.92 -43.07 -83.53
N GLN A 59 -10.66 -43.44 -83.29
CA GLN A 59 -9.90 -42.95 -82.13
C GLN A 59 -9.64 -41.45 -82.22
N THR A 60 -9.34 -40.93 -83.41
CA THR A 60 -9.14 -39.50 -83.64
C THR A 60 -10.43 -38.75 -83.38
N ARG A 61 -11.57 -39.23 -83.90
CA ARG A 61 -12.89 -38.64 -83.63
C ARG A 61 -13.23 -38.66 -82.14
N LYS A 62 -13.06 -39.80 -81.47
CA LYS A 62 -13.29 -39.90 -80.01
C LYS A 62 -12.36 -38.98 -79.22
N TRP A 63 -11.12 -38.81 -79.66
CA TRP A 63 -10.18 -37.90 -79.03
C TRP A 63 -10.58 -36.44 -79.24
N GLU A 64 -10.96 -36.04 -80.45
CA GLU A 64 -11.48 -34.71 -80.77
C GLU A 64 -12.74 -34.37 -79.96
N GLU A 65 -13.67 -35.33 -79.84
CA GLU A 65 -14.87 -35.19 -79.01
C GLU A 65 -14.50 -35.03 -77.53
N GLN A 66 -13.56 -35.82 -77.01
CA GLN A 66 -13.07 -35.67 -75.63
C GLN A 66 -12.36 -34.34 -75.40
N VAL A 67 -11.57 -33.86 -76.36
CA VAL A 67 -10.88 -32.57 -76.26
C VAL A 67 -11.91 -31.45 -76.20
N LYS A 68 -12.89 -31.44 -77.10
CA LYS A 68 -13.98 -30.45 -77.10
C LYS A 68 -14.79 -30.47 -75.81
N ALA A 69 -15.13 -31.66 -75.30
CA ALA A 69 -15.83 -31.79 -74.03
C ALA A 69 -15.00 -31.19 -72.87
N ARG A 70 -13.69 -31.51 -72.82
CA ARG A 70 -12.78 -30.96 -71.79
C ARG A 70 -12.59 -29.46 -71.91
N GLU A 71 -12.57 -28.91 -73.12
CA GLU A 71 -12.49 -27.47 -73.35
C GLU A 71 -13.76 -26.77 -72.87
N SER A 72 -14.94 -27.29 -73.22
CA SER A 72 -16.22 -26.77 -72.73
C SER A 72 -16.33 -26.82 -71.21
N ASP A 73 -15.92 -27.93 -70.58
CA ASP A 73 -15.90 -28.06 -69.13
C ASP A 73 -14.95 -27.04 -68.48
N ARG A 74 -13.76 -26.84 -69.07
CA ARG A 74 -12.78 -25.85 -68.58
C ARG A 74 -13.34 -24.43 -68.69
N GLU A 75 -14.01 -24.09 -69.78
CA GLU A 75 -14.64 -22.77 -69.96
C GLU A 75 -15.79 -22.55 -68.96
N GLU A 76 -16.58 -23.58 -68.67
CA GLU A 76 -17.62 -23.49 -67.64
C GLU A 76 -17.00 -23.32 -66.24
N GLN A 77 -15.95 -24.06 -65.92
CA GLN A 77 -15.22 -23.91 -64.64
C GLN A 77 -14.56 -22.54 -64.54
N ALA A 78 -13.99 -22.01 -65.62
CA ALA A 78 -13.41 -20.68 -65.66
C ALA A 78 -14.47 -19.61 -65.39
N ARG A 79 -15.66 -19.71 -66.01
CA ARG A 79 -16.78 -18.79 -65.75
C ARG A 79 -17.25 -18.85 -64.30
N LYS A 80 -17.44 -20.06 -63.75
CA LYS A 80 -17.81 -20.24 -62.33
C LYS A 80 -16.75 -19.68 -61.39
N TRP A 81 -15.48 -19.81 -61.75
CA TRP A 81 -14.37 -19.25 -60.97
C TRP A 81 -14.38 -17.73 -61.02
N GLU A 82 -14.54 -17.13 -62.19
CA GLU A 82 -14.65 -15.67 -62.35
C GLU A 82 -15.83 -15.09 -61.56
N GLU A 83 -16.99 -15.74 -61.59
CA GLU A 83 -18.15 -15.33 -60.79
C GLU A 83 -17.87 -15.44 -59.28
N GLN A 84 -17.23 -16.52 -58.82
CA GLN A 84 -16.84 -16.66 -57.42
C GLN A 84 -15.82 -15.60 -56.99
N VAL A 85 -14.84 -15.28 -57.84
CA VAL A 85 -13.85 -14.23 -57.55
C VAL A 85 -14.55 -12.88 -57.42
N LYS A 86 -15.42 -12.52 -58.36
CA LYS A 86 -16.20 -11.27 -58.30
C LYS A 86 -17.08 -11.18 -57.05
N ALA A 87 -17.76 -12.26 -56.70
CA ALA A 87 -18.58 -12.32 -55.48
C ALA A 87 -17.71 -12.08 -54.23
N ARG A 88 -16.55 -12.75 -54.14
CA ARG A 88 -15.61 -12.56 -53.03
C ARG A 88 -15.03 -11.15 -52.97
N GLU A 89 -14.74 -10.54 -54.12
CA GLU A 89 -14.26 -9.15 -54.18
C GLU A 89 -15.33 -8.19 -53.67
N SER A 90 -16.58 -8.33 -54.13
CA SER A 90 -17.71 -7.52 -53.65
C SER A 90 -17.93 -7.67 -52.14
N ASP A 91 -17.92 -8.90 -51.63
CA ASP A 91 -18.05 -9.17 -50.18
C ASP A 91 -16.90 -8.53 -49.40
N ARG A 92 -15.67 -8.63 -49.91
CA ARG A 92 -14.48 -8.03 -49.30
C ARG A 92 -14.57 -6.51 -49.27
N GLU A 93 -15.03 -5.88 -50.35
CA GLU A 93 -15.27 -4.44 -50.40
C GLU A 93 -16.34 -4.00 -49.40
N GLU A 94 -17.44 -4.75 -49.28
CA GLU A 94 -18.48 -4.44 -48.30
C GLU A 94 -17.95 -4.57 -46.86
N GLN A 95 -17.19 -5.62 -46.57
CA GLN A 95 -16.54 -5.79 -45.27
C GLN A 95 -15.54 -4.66 -45.00
N ASN A 96 -14.77 -4.25 -46.00
CA ASN A 96 -13.83 -3.15 -45.86
C ASN A 96 -14.54 -1.83 -45.56
N ARG A 97 -15.65 -1.53 -46.26
CA ARG A 97 -16.50 -0.35 -45.97
C ARG A 97 -17.07 -0.38 -44.56
N LYS A 98 -17.57 -1.53 -44.09
CA LYS A 98 -18.07 -1.69 -42.71
C LYS A 98 -16.96 -1.49 -41.69
N TRP A 99 -15.78 -2.02 -41.97
CA TRP A 99 -14.62 -1.86 -41.10
C TRP A 99 -14.15 -0.41 -41.02
N GLU A 100 -14.05 0.29 -42.16
CA GLU A 100 -13.72 1.71 -42.22
C GLU A 100 -14.74 2.57 -41.46
N ALA A 101 -16.04 2.30 -41.60
CA ALA A 101 -17.08 2.98 -40.86
C ALA A 101 -16.94 2.77 -39.34
N GLN A 102 -16.68 1.53 -38.91
CA GLN A 102 -16.48 1.20 -37.50
C GLN A 102 -15.21 1.85 -36.93
N VAL A 103 -14.13 1.89 -37.70
CA VAL A 103 -12.89 2.56 -37.30
C VAL A 103 -13.15 4.05 -37.08
N LYS A 104 -13.85 4.69 -38.02
CA LYS A 104 -14.20 6.12 -37.92
C LYS A 104 -15.10 6.43 -36.71
N GLU A 105 -16.09 5.58 -36.44
CA GLU A 105 -16.94 5.70 -35.26
C GLU A 105 -16.11 5.61 -33.97
N ARG A 106 -15.23 4.61 -33.88
CA ARG A 106 -14.32 4.44 -32.73
C ARG A 106 -13.34 5.59 -32.55
N GLU A 107 -12.87 6.19 -33.64
CA GLU A 107 -12.02 7.39 -33.58
C GLU A 107 -12.79 8.58 -33.03
N SER A 108 -14.00 8.83 -33.53
CA SER A 108 -14.89 9.89 -33.01
C SER A 108 -15.20 9.71 -31.52
N ASP A 109 -15.51 8.47 -31.10
CA ASP A 109 -15.75 8.16 -29.69
C ASP A 109 -14.51 8.41 -28.83
N ARG A 110 -13.32 8.02 -29.32
CA ARG A 110 -12.05 8.27 -28.63
C ARG A 110 -11.77 9.75 -28.50
N GLU A 111 -12.02 10.54 -29.54
CA GLU A 111 -11.85 12.00 -29.49
C GLU A 111 -12.83 12.65 -28.51
N GLU A 112 -14.08 12.19 -28.44
CA GLU A 112 -15.04 12.68 -27.44
C GLU A 112 -14.62 12.31 -26.02
N GLN A 113 -14.17 11.07 -25.80
CA GLN A 113 -13.64 10.63 -24.50
C GLN A 113 -12.39 11.41 -24.11
N ALA A 114 -11.49 11.70 -25.06
CA ALA A 114 -10.31 12.52 -24.84
C ALA A 114 -10.69 13.94 -24.40
N ARG A 115 -11.66 14.57 -25.09
CA ARG A 115 -12.18 15.90 -24.70
C ARG A 115 -12.79 15.89 -23.30
N LYS A 116 -13.63 14.90 -22.99
CA LYS A 116 -14.23 14.74 -21.64
C LYS A 116 -13.16 14.54 -20.58
N TRP A 117 -12.10 13.78 -20.89
CA TRP A 117 -10.99 13.56 -19.99
C TRP A 117 -10.20 14.85 -19.74
N GLU A 118 -9.89 15.61 -20.79
CA GLU A 118 -9.21 16.91 -20.68
C GLU A 118 -10.03 17.90 -19.82
N GLU A 119 -11.34 17.98 -20.04
CA GLU A 119 -12.22 18.82 -19.21
C GLU A 119 -12.22 18.37 -17.75
N GLN A 120 -12.28 17.06 -17.49
CA GLN A 120 -12.23 16.53 -16.13
C GLN A 120 -10.88 16.80 -15.45
N VAL A 121 -9.77 16.65 -16.17
CA VAL A 121 -8.42 16.97 -15.66
C VAL A 121 -8.35 18.44 -15.30
N LYS A 122 -8.80 19.33 -16.19
CA LYS A 122 -8.81 20.78 -15.95
C LYS A 122 -9.69 21.17 -14.75
N ALA A 123 -10.86 20.55 -14.61
CA ALA A 123 -11.72 20.76 -13.45
C ALA A 123 -11.03 20.33 -12.14
N ARG A 124 -10.38 19.16 -12.15
CA ARG A 124 -9.61 18.67 -11.00
C ARG A 124 -8.42 19.55 -10.66
N GLU A 125 -7.72 20.09 -11.65
CA GLU A 125 -6.63 21.03 -11.43
C GLU A 125 -7.13 22.33 -10.80
N SER A 126 -8.22 22.90 -11.32
CA SER A 126 -8.86 24.09 -10.73
C SER A 126 -9.32 23.84 -9.29
N ASP A 127 -9.93 22.69 -9.02
CA ASP A 127 -10.33 22.31 -7.66
C ASP A 127 -9.13 22.15 -6.73
N ARG A 128 -8.05 21.54 -7.22
CA ARG A 128 -6.80 21.37 -6.48
C ARG A 128 -6.14 22.70 -6.17
N GLU A 129 -6.10 23.63 -7.12
CA GLU A 129 -5.64 25.00 -6.88
C GLU A 129 -6.51 25.72 -5.86
N GLY A 130 -7.83 25.59 -5.97
CA GLY A 130 -8.77 26.17 -5.00
C GLY A 130 -8.58 25.62 -3.59
N GLN A 131 -8.36 24.30 -3.46
CA GLN A 131 -8.01 23.68 -2.18
C GLN A 131 -6.65 24.14 -1.67
N ASN A 132 -5.64 24.25 -2.54
CA ASN A 132 -4.31 24.69 -2.14
C ASN A 132 -4.33 26.12 -1.61
N ARG A 133 -5.07 27.03 -2.26
CA ARG A 133 -5.28 28.41 -1.76
C ARG A 133 -5.96 28.44 -0.39
N LYS A 134 -6.99 27.61 -0.18
CA LYS A 134 -7.66 27.49 1.13
C LYS A 134 -6.71 26.95 2.20
N TRP A 135 -5.88 25.98 1.83
CA TRP A 135 -4.89 25.40 2.72
C TRP A 135 -3.80 26.42 3.10
N GLU A 136 -3.27 27.17 2.13
CA GLU A 136 -2.33 28.27 2.37
C GLU A 136 -2.93 29.35 3.27
N GLU A 137 -4.19 29.74 3.04
CA GLU A 137 -4.87 30.73 3.90
C GLU A 137 -5.09 30.20 5.32
N GLN A 138 -5.48 28.93 5.48
CA GLN A 138 -5.60 28.30 6.79
C GLN A 138 -4.24 28.21 7.49
N ASN A 139 -3.19 27.84 6.77
CA ASN A 139 -1.85 27.74 7.33
C ASN A 139 -1.36 29.11 7.79
N ARG A 140 -1.61 30.18 7.01
CA ARG A 140 -1.31 31.55 7.43
C ARG A 140 -2.10 31.97 8.68
N LYS A 141 -3.40 31.62 8.77
CA LYS A 141 -4.21 31.89 9.97
C LYS A 141 -3.70 31.12 11.19
N TRP A 142 -3.29 29.87 10.99
CA TRP A 142 -2.69 29.03 12.02
C TRP A 142 -1.36 29.62 12.52
N ASP A 143 -0.49 30.06 11.61
CA ASP A 143 0.77 30.71 11.95
C ASP A 143 0.54 32.01 12.74
N GLN A 144 -0.45 32.81 12.33
CA GLN A 144 -0.87 34.01 13.05
C GLN A 144 -1.40 33.67 14.45
N GLN A 145 -2.29 32.69 14.57
CA GLN A 145 -2.79 32.23 15.87
C GLN A 145 -1.69 31.66 16.76
N MET A 146 -0.71 30.95 16.20
CA MET A 146 0.43 30.42 16.95
C MET A 146 1.32 31.55 17.47
N ALA A 147 1.55 32.59 16.66
CA ALA A 147 2.27 33.78 17.09
C ALA A 147 1.51 34.55 18.18
N GLU A 148 0.19 34.73 18.02
CA GLU A 148 -0.68 35.35 19.04
C GLU A 148 -0.69 34.54 20.35
N ASN A 149 -0.85 33.22 20.27
CA ASN A 149 -0.78 32.33 21.42
C ASN A 149 0.59 32.39 22.09
N HIS A 150 1.67 32.44 21.32
CA HIS A 150 3.02 32.58 21.87
C HIS A 150 3.18 33.91 22.61
N ASN A 151 2.72 35.01 22.03
CA ASN A 151 2.74 36.33 22.67
C ASN A 151 1.88 36.36 23.93
N LEU A 152 0.70 35.75 23.91
CA LEU A 152 -0.21 35.65 25.06
C LEU A 152 0.37 34.76 26.15
N LEU A 153 1.05 33.66 25.80
CA LEU A 153 1.79 32.83 26.75
C LEU A 153 2.96 33.59 27.37
N GLU A 154 3.68 34.41 26.59
CA GLU A 154 4.72 35.30 27.10
C GLU A 154 4.16 36.38 28.01
N GLU A 155 3.01 36.96 27.67
CA GLU A 155 2.32 37.93 28.53
C GLU A 155 1.82 37.28 29.82
N ILE A 156 1.26 36.06 29.75
CA ILE A 156 0.90 35.26 30.93
C ILE A 156 2.14 34.94 31.75
N ARG A 157 3.28 34.59 31.14
CA ARG A 157 4.55 34.35 31.85
C ARG A 157 5.04 35.62 32.54
N ARG A 158 5.04 36.76 31.87
CA ARG A 158 5.44 38.04 32.47
C ARG A 158 4.47 38.51 33.54
N SER A 159 3.17 38.30 33.34
CA SER A 159 2.14 38.57 34.33
C SER A 159 2.30 37.64 35.53
N ARG A 160 2.59 36.35 35.33
CA ARG A 160 2.96 35.41 36.39
C ARG A 160 4.22 35.84 37.11
N VAL A 161 5.29 36.23 36.42
CA VAL A 161 6.51 36.72 37.05
C VAL A 161 6.22 38.00 37.84
N ARG A 162 5.41 38.93 37.31
CA ARG A 162 5.01 40.15 38.02
C ARG A 162 4.08 39.85 39.20
N GLN A 163 3.18 38.88 39.07
CA GLN A 163 2.33 38.38 40.15
C GLN A 163 3.17 37.62 41.17
N GLU A 164 4.17 36.84 40.79
CA GLU A 164 5.14 36.17 41.66
C GLU A 164 6.18 37.14 42.22
N GLN A 165 6.35 38.34 41.66
CA GLN A 165 7.16 39.43 42.19
C GLN A 165 6.34 40.35 43.10
N SER A 166 5.03 40.50 42.83
CA SER A 166 4.07 41.23 43.67
C SER A 166 3.62 40.38 44.87
N LEU A 167 3.21 39.14 44.62
CA LEU A 167 3.19 38.02 45.56
C LEU A 167 4.61 37.56 45.91
N GLY A 168 5.68 38.09 45.33
CA GLY A 168 7.06 37.84 45.76
C GLY A 168 7.46 38.78 46.87
N ALA A 169 7.08 40.04 46.70
CA ALA A 169 7.17 41.07 47.72
C ALA A 169 6.19 40.80 48.88
N MET A 170 5.04 40.15 48.64
CA MET A 170 4.03 39.84 49.67
C MET A 170 3.94 38.34 50.10
N GLY A 171 4.35 37.39 49.26
CA GLY A 171 4.19 35.94 49.46
C GLY A 171 5.51 35.13 49.39
N ALA A 172 6.54 35.57 48.64
CA ALA A 172 7.90 35.02 48.79
C ALA A 172 8.58 35.48 50.09
N ARG A 173 8.02 36.53 50.73
CA ARG A 173 8.31 36.85 52.13
C ARG A 173 7.62 35.94 53.14
N TRP A 174 6.72 35.02 52.75
CA TRP A 174 5.86 34.22 53.65
C TRP A 174 5.96 32.67 53.51
N GLY A 175 6.71 32.13 52.54
CA GLY A 175 6.69 30.68 52.24
C GLY A 175 7.80 29.82 52.86
N LEU A 176 9.04 30.30 52.83
CA LEU A 176 10.23 29.55 53.30
C LEU A 176 11.18 30.45 54.10
N SER A 177 11.45 31.66 53.57
CA SER A 177 12.22 32.68 54.29
C SER A 177 11.47 33.24 55.50
N SER A 178 10.13 33.25 55.49
CA SER A 178 9.32 33.71 56.64
C SER A 178 9.23 32.70 57.74
N GLU A 179 9.16 31.40 57.45
CA GLU A 179 9.09 30.40 58.50
C GLU A 179 10.40 30.43 59.28
N GLN A 180 11.54 30.45 58.58
CA GLN A 180 12.85 30.57 59.20
C GLN A 180 13.09 31.94 59.86
N SER A 181 12.64 33.05 59.26
CA SER A 181 12.77 34.38 59.87
C SER A 181 11.83 34.58 61.06
N PHE A 182 10.62 34.03 61.02
CA PHE A 182 9.65 34.04 62.12
C PHE A 182 10.09 33.11 63.23
N ARG A 183 10.60 31.91 62.91
CA ARG A 183 11.27 31.01 63.86
C ARG A 183 12.47 31.70 64.51
N GLY A 184 13.32 32.37 63.73
CA GLY A 184 14.46 33.13 64.23
C GLY A 184 14.06 34.32 65.12
N ALA A 185 13.03 35.08 64.73
CA ALA A 185 12.50 36.20 65.51
C ALA A 185 11.82 35.73 66.81
N LEU A 186 10.99 34.67 66.74
CA LEU A 186 10.39 34.06 67.92
C LEU A 186 11.45 33.51 68.86
N ARG A 187 12.46 32.82 68.34
CA ARG A 187 13.59 32.33 69.12
C ARG A 187 14.29 33.46 69.85
N GLY A 188 14.66 34.54 69.15
CA GLY A 188 15.30 35.70 69.77
C GLY A 188 14.45 36.34 70.87
N ILE A 189 13.15 36.56 70.60
CA ILE A 189 12.21 37.12 71.59
C ILE A 189 12.07 36.20 72.82
N LEU A 190 11.87 34.90 72.61
CA LEU A 190 11.61 33.93 73.68
C LEU A 190 12.86 33.65 74.52
N GLU A 191 14.04 33.57 73.90
CA GLU A 191 15.32 33.37 74.59
C GLU A 191 15.75 34.66 75.34
N GLU A 192 15.77 35.81 74.68
CA GLU A 192 16.32 37.07 75.26
C GLU A 192 15.39 37.70 76.31
N ILE A 193 14.07 37.68 76.09
CA ILE A 193 13.11 38.39 76.95
C ILE A 193 12.52 37.45 78.01
N PHE A 194 12.26 36.19 77.66
CA PHE A 194 11.53 35.26 78.52
C PHE A 194 12.40 34.16 79.14
N GLY A 195 13.68 34.05 78.75
CA GLY A 195 14.62 33.06 79.28
C GLY A 195 14.17 31.61 78.99
N VAL A 196 13.67 31.37 77.78
CA VAL A 196 13.14 30.07 77.35
C VAL A 196 14.04 29.47 76.28
N ASP A 197 14.36 28.17 76.38
CA ASP A 197 15.16 27.50 75.35
C ASP A 197 14.28 27.10 74.16
N VAL A 198 14.64 27.55 72.96
CA VAL A 198 13.96 27.16 71.72
C VAL A 198 14.91 26.31 70.88
N ILE A 199 14.59 25.03 70.74
CA ILE A 199 15.42 24.02 70.11
C ILE A 199 14.71 23.48 68.88
N ASN A 200 15.40 23.48 67.73
CA ASN A 200 14.95 22.74 66.56
C ASN A 200 15.57 21.33 66.62
N ILE A 201 14.71 20.31 66.67
CA ILE A 201 15.13 18.92 66.75
C ILE A 201 14.93 18.28 65.40
N ASN A 202 15.95 17.53 64.98
CA ASN A 202 15.98 16.84 63.72
C ASN A 202 16.46 15.40 63.95
N ASP A 203 15.50 14.51 64.20
CA ASP A 203 15.73 13.12 64.55
C ASP A 203 15.31 12.20 63.41
N PHE A 204 15.98 11.06 63.26
CA PHE A 204 15.58 10.03 62.29
C PHE A 204 14.64 9.02 62.96
N ASP A 205 13.46 8.78 62.37
CA ASP A 205 12.48 7.79 62.84
C ASP A 205 12.65 6.48 62.08
N ASP A 206 13.52 5.59 62.57
CA ASP A 206 13.79 4.29 61.96
C ASP A 206 12.56 3.37 61.85
N SER A 207 11.53 3.60 62.67
CA SER A 207 10.34 2.76 62.76
C SER A 207 9.22 3.19 61.81
N GLY A 208 9.31 4.40 61.27
CA GLY A 208 8.24 5.03 60.48
C GLY A 208 6.97 5.31 61.28
N MET A 209 7.08 5.54 62.59
CA MET A 209 5.99 5.96 63.47
C MET A 209 5.26 7.20 62.94
N VAL A 210 6.00 8.19 62.43
CA VAL A 210 5.44 9.48 62.00
C VAL A 210 4.87 9.42 60.58
N PHE A 211 5.62 8.87 59.61
CA PHE A 211 5.24 8.94 58.19
C PHE A 211 4.80 7.60 57.59
N GLY A 212 4.85 6.50 58.35
CA GLY A 212 4.57 5.14 57.88
C GLY A 212 5.75 4.45 57.20
N ALA A 213 6.90 5.12 57.09
CA ALA A 213 8.18 4.61 56.60
C ALA A 213 9.34 5.36 57.28
N PRO A 214 10.55 4.78 57.34
CA PRO A 214 11.70 5.44 57.95
C PRO A 214 12.03 6.77 57.26
N ASP A 215 12.06 7.86 58.03
CA ASP A 215 12.29 9.20 57.49
C ASP A 215 12.77 10.17 58.58
N GLN A 216 13.24 11.33 58.14
CA GLN A 216 13.67 12.44 58.98
C GLN A 216 12.46 13.19 59.58
N VAL A 217 12.48 13.42 60.89
CA VAL A 217 11.44 14.09 61.64
C VAL A 217 11.99 15.37 62.25
N GLU A 218 11.47 16.49 61.76
CA GLU A 218 11.78 17.83 62.27
C GLU A 218 10.64 18.36 63.13
N ILE A 219 10.99 18.92 64.29
CA ILE A 219 10.04 19.56 65.21
C ILE A 219 10.70 20.69 66.02
N ASP A 220 9.99 21.79 66.18
CA ASP A 220 10.41 22.89 67.05
C ASP A 220 9.92 22.66 68.48
N VAL A 221 10.82 22.80 69.45
CA VAL A 221 10.60 22.50 70.87
C VAL A 221 10.95 23.72 71.71
N ILE A 222 10.04 24.10 72.59
CA ILE A 222 10.21 25.19 73.53
C ILE A 222 10.25 24.60 74.94
N ILE A 223 11.30 24.87 75.70
CA ILE A 223 11.53 24.31 77.04
C ILE A 223 11.68 25.44 78.06
N LYS A 224 10.81 25.44 79.07
CA LYS A 224 10.90 26.36 80.22
C LYS A 224 10.54 25.64 81.50
N ASN A 225 11.39 25.73 82.54
CA ASN A 225 11.10 25.17 83.87
C ASN A 225 10.65 23.70 83.88
N GLY A 226 11.12 22.89 82.93
CA GLY A 226 10.75 21.48 82.78
C GLY A 226 9.50 21.21 81.94
N GLU A 227 8.73 22.25 81.58
CA GLU A 227 7.63 22.13 80.61
C GLU A 227 8.18 22.02 79.20
N VAL A 228 7.55 21.15 78.39
CA VAL A 228 7.93 20.95 76.99
C VAL A 228 6.74 21.27 76.10
N ILE A 229 6.90 22.30 75.28
CA ILE A 229 5.90 22.75 74.32
C ILE A 229 6.43 22.45 72.93
N LEU A 230 5.65 21.72 72.14
CA LEU A 230 5.97 21.46 70.75
C LEU A 230 5.22 22.41 69.84
N CYS A 231 5.89 22.92 68.82
CA CYS A 231 5.35 23.87 67.87
C CYS A 231 5.51 23.35 66.44
N GLU A 232 4.43 23.42 65.65
CA GLU A 232 4.49 23.27 64.20
C GLU A 232 4.06 24.60 63.58
N LEU A 233 4.94 25.17 62.77
CA LEU A 233 4.71 26.42 62.05
C LEU A 233 4.56 26.10 60.57
N LYS A 234 3.46 26.50 59.95
CA LYS A 234 3.24 26.30 58.52
C LYS A 234 2.40 27.42 57.93
N SER A 235 2.62 27.75 56.67
CA SER A 235 1.81 28.75 55.95
C SER A 235 0.35 28.30 55.72
N SER A 236 0.09 27.00 55.73
CA SER A 236 -1.26 26.44 55.70
C SER A 236 -1.29 25.06 56.37
N MET A 237 -2.35 24.79 57.15
CA MET A 237 -2.55 23.53 57.85
C MET A 237 -3.81 22.82 57.38
N SER A 238 -3.64 21.57 56.95
CA SER A 238 -4.69 20.64 56.59
C SER A 238 -5.01 19.66 57.72
N LYS A 239 -6.08 18.87 57.52
CA LYS A 239 -6.43 17.75 58.41
C LYS A 239 -5.28 16.75 58.57
N GLY A 240 -4.54 16.47 57.49
CA GLY A 240 -3.41 15.54 57.51
C GLY A 240 -2.24 16.07 58.33
N ASP A 241 -1.94 17.36 58.22
CA ASP A 241 -0.85 18.00 58.97
C ASP A 241 -1.07 17.89 60.49
N MET A 242 -2.32 17.99 60.96
CA MET A 242 -2.64 17.84 62.40
C MET A 242 -2.34 16.43 62.92
N TYR A 243 -2.68 15.39 62.15
CA TYR A 243 -2.34 14.00 62.53
C TYR A 243 -0.86 13.71 62.42
N ILE A 244 -0.16 14.31 61.46
CA ILE A 244 1.30 14.19 61.35
C ILE A 244 1.94 14.85 62.58
N PHE A 245 1.53 16.08 62.91
CA PHE A 245 2.07 16.80 64.07
C PHE A 245 1.84 16.04 65.39
N ASP A 246 0.65 15.46 65.57
CA ASP A 246 0.37 14.63 66.74
C ASP A 246 1.29 13.40 66.83
N ARG A 247 1.56 12.74 65.70
CA ARG A 247 2.52 11.63 65.64
C ARG A 247 3.95 12.08 65.89
N LYS A 248 4.37 13.24 65.36
CA LYS A 248 5.66 13.84 65.69
C LYS A 248 5.79 14.10 67.19
N ALA A 249 4.74 14.60 67.83
CA ALA A 249 4.73 14.86 69.26
C ALA A 249 4.85 13.57 70.09
N ALA A 250 4.14 12.52 69.70
CA ALA A 250 4.26 11.20 70.32
C ALA A 250 5.67 10.60 70.13
N PHE A 251 6.23 10.72 68.92
CA PHE A 251 7.59 10.28 68.61
C PHE A 251 8.62 11.02 69.47
N TYR A 252 8.54 12.34 69.56
CA TYR A 252 9.42 13.15 70.41
C TYR A 252 9.33 12.72 71.88
N ALA A 253 8.11 12.56 72.41
CA ALA A 253 7.89 12.16 73.80
C ALA A 253 8.51 10.79 74.12
N GLN A 254 8.37 9.83 73.20
CA GLN A 254 8.95 8.49 73.33
C GLN A 254 10.47 8.51 73.20
N ARG A 255 11.02 9.21 72.20
CA ARG A 255 12.45 9.26 71.89
C ARG A 255 13.24 9.95 73.00
N HIS A 256 12.74 11.08 73.49
CA HIS A 256 13.42 11.90 74.50
C HIS A 256 13.01 11.58 75.93
N GLN A 257 12.05 10.68 76.13
CA GLN A 257 11.52 10.29 77.45
C GLN A 257 11.02 11.49 78.28
N ARG A 258 10.42 12.48 77.60
CA ARG A 258 9.84 13.69 78.21
C ARG A 258 8.39 13.84 77.82
N ALA A 259 7.52 14.10 78.80
CA ALA A 259 6.12 14.39 78.53
C ALA A 259 5.98 15.74 77.82
N VAL A 260 5.22 15.76 76.72
CA VAL A 260 4.83 16.99 76.02
C VAL A 260 3.66 17.62 76.77
N THR A 261 3.86 18.84 77.27
CA THR A 261 2.87 19.57 78.05
C THR A 261 1.82 20.21 77.14
N ARG A 262 2.24 20.78 76.00
CA ARG A 262 1.36 21.48 75.05
C ARG A 262 1.83 21.25 73.61
N LYS A 263 0.88 21.28 72.67
CA LYS A 263 1.12 21.19 71.22
C LYS A 263 0.49 22.41 70.55
N LEU A 264 1.29 23.24 69.90
CA LEU A 264 0.84 24.46 69.24
C LEU A 264 0.98 24.33 67.72
N ALA A 265 -0.10 24.54 66.99
CA ALA A 265 -0.10 24.66 65.54
C ALA A 265 -0.29 26.13 65.16
N ILE A 266 0.74 26.75 64.61
CA ILE A 266 0.75 28.19 64.26
C ILE A 266 0.66 28.29 62.74
N SER A 267 -0.42 28.87 62.23
CA SER A 267 -0.61 29.04 60.79
C SER A 267 -1.63 30.14 60.49
N PRO A 268 -1.36 31.04 59.54
CA PRO A 268 -2.34 32.04 59.11
C PRO A 268 -3.57 31.40 58.45
N MET A 269 -3.45 30.17 57.94
CA MET A 269 -4.52 29.48 57.23
C MET A 269 -4.71 28.06 57.74
N VAL A 270 -5.75 27.84 58.55
CA VAL A 270 -6.12 26.51 59.04
C VAL A 270 -7.45 26.12 58.43
N ARG A 271 -7.48 25.00 57.69
CA ARG A 271 -8.74 24.55 57.07
C ARG A 271 -9.79 24.23 58.15
N PRO A 272 -11.09 24.51 57.93
CA PRO A 272 -12.13 24.28 58.95
C PRO A 272 -12.16 22.85 59.50
N ASN A 273 -11.92 21.85 58.63
CA ASN A 273 -11.86 20.44 59.02
C ASN A 273 -10.60 20.05 59.81
N ALA A 274 -9.56 20.88 59.81
CA ALA A 274 -8.36 20.68 60.60
C ALA A 274 -8.54 21.17 62.04
N ARG A 275 -9.32 22.24 62.27
CA ARG A 275 -9.62 22.77 63.62
C ARG A 275 -10.31 21.74 64.52
N ALA A 276 -11.35 21.09 64.01
CA ALA A 276 -12.05 20.03 64.74
C ALA A 276 -11.14 18.83 65.09
N VAL A 277 -10.12 18.56 64.26
CA VAL A 277 -9.12 17.52 64.56
C VAL A 277 -8.11 18.00 65.59
N ALA A 278 -7.67 19.25 65.50
CA ALA A 278 -6.77 19.85 66.48
C ALA A 278 -7.36 19.80 67.90
N GLU A 279 -8.63 20.22 68.05
CA GLU A 279 -9.36 20.14 69.33
C GLU A 279 -9.40 18.70 69.88
N LYS A 280 -9.74 17.72 69.02
CA LYS A 280 -9.79 16.30 69.41
C LYS A 280 -8.43 15.76 69.88
N LEU A 281 -7.34 16.25 69.28
CA LEU A 281 -5.98 15.83 69.58
C LEU A 281 -5.34 16.67 70.69
N GLY A 282 -6.02 17.68 71.23
CA GLY A 282 -5.44 18.61 72.21
C GLY A 282 -4.31 19.45 71.62
N ILE A 283 -4.44 19.86 70.35
CA ILE A 283 -3.53 20.77 69.67
C ILE A 283 -4.16 22.16 69.68
N GLU A 284 -3.46 23.13 70.26
CA GLU A 284 -3.86 24.53 70.30
C GLU A 284 -3.52 25.18 68.97
N VAL A 285 -4.50 25.85 68.35
CA VAL A 285 -4.34 26.44 67.02
C VAL A 285 -4.24 27.95 67.15
N PHE A 286 -3.15 28.53 66.67
CA PHE A 286 -3.01 29.99 66.54
C PHE A 286 -3.11 30.35 65.06
N SER A 287 -4.20 31.01 64.69
CA SER A 287 -4.45 31.42 63.30
C SER A 287 -5.05 32.80 63.20
N ASP A 288 -4.82 33.46 62.07
CA ASP A 288 -5.26 34.84 61.77
C ASP A 288 -6.79 35.02 61.90
N ALA A 289 -7.54 33.92 61.80
CA ALA A 289 -8.99 33.89 61.94
C ALA A 289 -9.49 33.77 63.40
N GLU A 290 -8.67 34.03 64.42
CA GLU A 290 -9.13 34.08 65.84
C GLU A 290 -9.14 35.49 66.46
N ASP A 291 -8.52 36.51 65.86
CA ASP A 291 -8.55 37.89 66.38
C ASP A 291 -9.79 38.70 65.96
N ALA A 292 -10.67 38.16 65.11
CA ALA A 292 -11.90 38.86 64.70
C ALA A 292 -13.10 38.66 65.66
N THR A 293 -13.00 37.76 66.64
CA THR A 293 -14.18 37.32 67.44
C THR A 293 -14.17 37.72 68.91
N ASN A 294 -13.10 38.33 69.44
CA ASN A 294 -13.02 38.71 70.87
C ASN A 294 -13.08 40.23 71.16
N GLN A 295 -13.42 41.07 70.18
CA GLN A 295 -13.66 42.52 70.38
C GLN A 295 -15.14 42.95 70.36
N LEU A 296 -16.09 42.03 70.53
CA LEU A 296 -17.53 42.35 70.59
C LEU A 296 -18.23 41.95 71.90
N ALA A 297 -17.48 41.83 72.99
CA ALA A 297 -18.06 41.62 74.32
C ALA A 297 -17.32 42.48 75.38
N SER A 298 -17.48 43.80 75.29
CA SER A 298 -17.37 44.74 76.41
C SER A 298 -18.09 46.03 76.08
#